data_AF-A0AAW8KW23-F1
#
_entry.id   AF-A0AAW8KW23-F1
#
_cell.length_a   1.000
_cell.length_b   1.000
_cell.length_c   1.000
_cell.angle_alpha   90.00
_cell.angle_beta   90.00
_cell.angle_gamma   90.00
#
_symmetry.space_group_name_H-M   'P 1'
#
loop_
_entity.id
_entity.type
_entity.pdbx_description
1 polymer ?
#
loop_
_entity_poly.entity_id
_entity_poly.type
_entity_poly.pdbx_seq_one_letter_code
_entity_poly.pdbx_strand_id
1 'polypeptide(L)'
;AGYGARFLPRVGEIVVIDFFDGNIDRPFVVGRIHEAERHPTQFDQKGQLPDTKKLSGIRSEEVDGKGFNQLRFDDTTGQISAQLQSSHAASQFNLGNLSQ
;
A
#
# COMPACT_ATOMS: atom_id res chain seq x y z
N ALA A 1 -22.71 5.15 -13.77
CA ALA A 1 -22.18 4.05 -12.95
C ALA A 1 -20.75 4.40 -12.55
N GLY A 2 -20.40 4.33 -11.27
CA GLY A 2 -19.04 4.64 -10.80
C GLY A 2 -18.11 3.43 -10.93
N TYR A 3 -16.87 3.64 -11.36
CA TYR A 3 -15.82 2.63 -11.50
C TYR A 3 -14.46 3.25 -11.08
N GLY A 4 -13.46 2.42 -10.79
CA GLY A 4 -12.10 2.87 -10.43
C GLY A 4 -11.63 2.40 -9.06
N ALA A 5 -10.51 2.95 -8.59
CA ALA A 5 -9.95 2.67 -7.27
C ALA A 5 -10.28 3.79 -6.28
N ARG A 6 -10.51 3.45 -5.01
CA ARG A 6 -10.77 4.41 -3.94
C ARG A 6 -9.98 4.03 -2.69
N PHE A 7 -9.11 4.94 -2.26
CA PHE A 7 -8.36 4.83 -1.02
C PHE A 7 -8.53 6.13 -0.25
N LEU A 8 -9.42 6.13 0.74
CA LEU A 8 -9.64 7.31 1.58
C LEU A 8 -8.52 7.43 2.61
N PRO A 9 -7.97 8.64 2.83
CA PRO A 9 -7.06 8.87 3.93
C PRO A 9 -7.69 8.54 5.28
N ARG A 10 -6.90 7.98 6.20
CA ARG A 10 -7.30 7.71 7.58
C ARG A 10 -6.84 8.83 8.52
N VAL A 11 -7.52 8.96 9.65
CA VAL A 11 -7.12 9.90 10.70
C VAL A 11 -5.65 9.66 11.08
N GLY A 12 -4.87 10.74 11.11
CA GLY A 12 -3.44 10.73 11.37
C GLY A 12 -2.55 10.56 10.14
N GLU A 13 -3.08 10.15 8.97
CA GLU A 13 -2.29 10.13 7.73
C GLU A 13 -1.94 11.54 7.25
N ILE A 14 -0.73 11.67 6.70
CA ILE A 14 -0.26 12.91 6.07
C ILE A 14 -0.77 12.92 4.62
N VAL A 15 -1.39 14.03 4.24
CA VAL A 15 -1.94 14.25 2.91
C VAL A 15 -1.31 15.46 2.24
N VAL A 16 -1.24 15.39 0.91
CA VAL A 16 -0.93 16.56 0.09
C VAL A 16 -2.23 17.28 -0.21
N ILE A 17 -2.28 18.56 0.14
CA ILE A 17 -3.37 19.45 -0.21
C ILE A 17 -2.94 20.33 -1.38
N ASP A 18 -3.80 20.40 -2.38
CA ASP A 18 -3.72 21.39 -3.46
C ASP A 18 -5.02 22.21 -3.44
N PHE A 19 -5.04 23.31 -4.21
CA PHE A 19 -6.07 24.33 -4.14
C PHE A 19 -6.61 24.62 -5.53
N PHE A 20 -7.93 24.54 -5.71
CA PHE A 20 -8.53 24.82 -7.02
C PHE A 20 -8.22 26.26 -7.44
N ASP A 21 -7.59 26.41 -8.62
CA ASP A 21 -7.16 27.69 -9.18
C ASP A 21 -6.25 28.51 -8.24
N GLY A 22 -5.54 27.84 -7.33
CA GLY A 22 -4.71 28.49 -6.31
C GLY A 22 -5.51 29.19 -5.19
N ASN A 23 -6.83 29.00 -5.12
CA ASN A 23 -7.66 29.58 -4.06
C ASN A 23 -7.53 28.77 -2.76
N ILE A 24 -6.89 29.37 -1.75
CA ILE A 24 -6.65 28.76 -0.42
C ILE A 24 -7.95 28.33 0.29
N ASP A 25 -9.09 28.96 -0.03
CA ASP A 25 -10.40 28.61 0.54
C ASP A 25 -11.05 27.40 -0.15
N ARG A 26 -10.41 26.83 -1.20
CA ARG A 26 -10.90 25.67 -1.96
C ARG A 26 -9.87 24.53 -2.01
N PRO A 27 -9.48 23.96 -0.85
CA PRO A 27 -8.54 22.85 -0.80
C PRO A 27 -9.15 21.54 -1.32
N PHE A 28 -8.29 20.66 -1.83
CA PHE A 28 -8.60 19.26 -2.12
C PHE A 28 -7.38 18.36 -1.88
N VAL A 29 -7.64 17.08 -1.58
CA VAL A 29 -6.59 16.09 -1.35
C VAL A 29 -6.11 15.51 -2.68
N VAL A 30 -4.80 15.58 -2.92
CA VAL A 30 -4.16 14.99 -4.13
C VAL A 30 -3.64 13.59 -3.87
N GLY A 31 -3.12 13.35 -2.66
CA GLY A 31 -2.48 12.09 -2.32
C GLY A 31 -2.06 11.99 -0.87
N ARG A 32 -1.41 10.88 -0.54
CA ARG A 32 -0.86 10.58 0.78
C ARG A 32 0.65 10.50 0.70
N ILE A 33 1.33 10.92 1.76
CA ILE A 33 2.79 10.81 1.87
C ILE A 33 3.14 9.88 3.03
N HIS A 34 4.16 9.05 2.82
CA HIS A 34 4.83 8.29 3.86
C HIS A 34 6.16 9.02 4.18
N GLU A 35 6.19 9.84 5.22
CA GLU A 35 7.38 10.60 5.66
C GLU A 35 8.16 9.84 6.75
N ALA A 36 9.38 10.26 7.08
CA ALA A 36 10.35 9.58 7.93
C ALA A 36 9.84 9.03 9.29
N GLU A 37 8.80 9.63 9.89
CA GLU A 37 8.17 9.09 11.11
C GLU A 37 7.19 7.93 10.85
N ARG A 38 6.75 7.75 9.61
CA ARG A 38 5.89 6.63 9.17
C ARG A 38 6.66 5.71 8.24
N HIS A 39 6.77 4.46 8.67
CA HIS A 39 7.45 3.43 7.90
C HIS A 39 6.76 3.27 6.54
N PRO A 40 7.52 3.13 5.45
CA PRO A 40 6.96 2.81 4.14
C PRO A 40 6.17 1.50 4.23
N THR A 41 5.21 1.31 3.34
CA THR A 41 4.41 0.09 3.28
C THR A 41 5.32 -1.14 3.24
N GLN A 42 5.16 -2.03 4.24
CA GLN A 42 5.93 -3.26 4.33
C GLN A 42 5.19 -4.39 3.61
N PHE A 43 5.75 -4.87 2.50
CA PHE A 43 5.18 -5.97 1.71
C PHE A 43 5.72 -7.35 2.08
N ASP A 44 6.73 -7.40 2.93
CA ASP A 44 7.26 -8.60 3.56
C ASP A 44 7.50 -8.34 5.06
N GLN A 45 7.94 -9.38 5.78
CA GLN A 45 8.27 -9.29 7.21
C GLN A 45 9.76 -9.06 7.48
N LYS A 46 10.60 -9.06 6.44
CA LYS A 46 12.05 -9.24 6.59
C LYS A 46 12.85 -7.99 6.21
N GLY A 47 12.41 -7.27 5.20
CA GLY A 47 13.16 -6.18 4.61
C GLY A 47 12.53 -4.81 4.86
N GLN A 48 13.36 -3.78 4.75
CA GLN A 48 12.94 -2.38 4.68
C GLN A 48 13.47 -1.79 3.38
N LEU A 49 12.98 -0.61 2.99
CA LEU A 49 13.64 0.13 1.92
C LEU A 49 15.07 0.48 2.35
N PRO A 50 16.08 0.35 1.47
CA PRO A 50 15.99 0.10 0.02
C PRO A 50 16.02 -1.38 -0.40
N ASP A 51 16.12 -2.33 0.52
CA ASP A 51 16.28 -3.76 0.20
C ASP A 51 15.04 -4.34 -0.50
N THR A 52 13.85 -3.88 -0.11
CA THR A 52 12.56 -4.31 -0.68
C THR A 52 12.10 -3.47 -1.87
N LYS A 53 12.99 -2.68 -2.50
CA LYS A 53 12.64 -1.78 -3.63
C LYS A 53 12.03 -2.47 -4.87
N LYS A 54 12.15 -3.80 -4.94
CA LYS A 54 11.60 -4.64 -6.01
C LYS A 54 10.18 -5.13 -5.69
N LEU A 55 9.69 -4.87 -4.48
CA LEU A 55 8.34 -5.18 -4.06
C LEU A 55 7.44 -3.96 -4.29
N SER A 56 6.26 -4.18 -4.84
CA SER A 56 5.25 -3.15 -5.06
C SER A 56 3.85 -3.69 -4.79
N GLY A 57 2.87 -2.80 -4.61
CA GLY A 57 1.48 -3.22 -4.44
C GLY A 57 0.66 -2.33 -3.51
N ILE A 58 -0.36 -2.94 -2.90
CA ILE A 58 -1.31 -2.29 -2.00
C ILE A 58 -1.44 -3.15 -0.76
N ARG A 59 -1.24 -2.56 0.41
CA ARG A 59 -1.49 -3.20 1.70
C ARG A 59 -2.46 -2.32 2.49
N SER A 60 -3.54 -2.90 2.98
CA SER A 60 -4.46 -2.23 3.89
C SER A 60 -4.04 -2.48 5.33
N GLU A 61 -4.70 -1.81 6.25
CA GLU A 61 -4.70 -2.14 7.68
C GLU A 61 -6.16 -2.29 8.09
N GLU A 62 -6.48 -3.20 8.99
CA GLU A 62 -7.82 -3.35 9.53
C GLU A 62 -8.24 -2.06 10.26
N VAL A 63 -9.52 -1.68 10.17
CA VAL A 63 -10.03 -0.54 10.94
C VAL A 63 -10.32 -1.03 12.35
N ASP A 64 -9.79 -0.33 13.36
CA ASP A 64 -9.93 -0.68 14.77
C ASP A 64 -9.44 -2.10 15.12
N GLY A 65 -8.46 -2.61 14.34
CA GLY A 65 -7.93 -3.96 14.48
C GLY A 65 -6.43 -4.04 14.16
N LYS A 66 -5.94 -5.26 13.91
CA LYS A 66 -4.52 -5.53 13.61
C LYS A 66 -4.30 -6.34 12.33
N GLY A 67 -5.39 -6.73 11.67
CA GLY A 67 -5.35 -7.43 10.40
C GLY A 67 -4.93 -6.52 9.23
N PHE A 68 -4.79 -7.15 8.07
CA PHE A 68 -4.55 -6.49 6.79
C PHE A 68 -5.03 -7.38 5.62
N ASN A 69 -5.21 -6.74 4.47
CA ASN A 69 -5.23 -7.39 3.16
C ASN A 69 -4.07 -6.84 2.33
N GLN A 70 -3.53 -7.66 1.43
CA GLN A 70 -2.38 -7.29 0.61
C GLN A 70 -2.51 -7.82 -0.80
N LEU A 71 -2.27 -6.95 -1.78
CA LEU A 71 -1.87 -7.29 -3.13
C LEU A 71 -0.39 -6.91 -3.27
N ARG A 72 0.48 -7.86 -3.60
CA ARG A 72 1.91 -7.64 -3.76
C ARG A 72 2.41 -8.21 -5.08
N PHE A 73 3.33 -7.49 -5.70
CA PHE A 73 4.16 -7.93 -6.82
C PHE A 73 5.62 -7.93 -6.37
N ASP A 74 6.37 -8.95 -6.79
CA ASP A 74 7.83 -9.02 -6.65
C ASP A 74 8.43 -9.02 -8.05
N ASP A 75 9.19 -7.97 -8.37
CA ASP A 75 9.85 -7.79 -9.67
C ASP A 75 11.34 -8.22 -9.64
N THR A 76 11.72 -9.05 -8.66
CA THR A 76 13.07 -9.58 -8.59
C THR A 76 13.38 -10.45 -9.80
N THR A 77 14.50 -10.15 -10.47
CA THR A 77 14.97 -10.87 -11.66
C THR A 77 15.08 -12.37 -11.39
N GLY A 78 14.37 -13.18 -12.17
CA GLY A 78 14.30 -14.63 -12.00
C GLY A 78 13.35 -15.11 -10.89
N GLN A 79 12.73 -14.21 -10.14
CA GLN A 79 11.86 -14.48 -8.99
C GLN A 79 10.51 -13.75 -9.07
N ILE A 80 10.05 -13.42 -10.29
CA ILE A 80 8.80 -12.68 -10.47
C ILE A 80 7.61 -13.43 -9.84
N SER A 81 6.85 -12.74 -9.00
CA SER A 81 5.69 -13.33 -8.33
C SER A 81 4.60 -12.30 -8.01
N ALA A 82 3.38 -12.79 -7.78
CA ALA A 82 2.26 -11.99 -7.32
C ALA A 82 1.53 -12.71 -6.17
N GLN A 83 1.01 -11.94 -5.22
CA GLN A 83 0.31 -12.45 -4.06
C GLN A 83 -0.95 -11.62 -3.77
N LEU A 84 -2.07 -12.31 -3.52
CA LEU A 84 -3.23 -11.77 -2.83
C LEU A 84 -3.34 -12.45 -1.46
N GLN A 85 -3.27 -11.70 -0.38
CA GLN A 85 -3.26 -12.22 0.99
C GLN A 85 -4.32 -11.52 1.84
N SER A 86 -4.98 -12.28 2.71
CA SER A 86 -5.70 -11.78 3.88
C SER A 86 -5.06 -12.33 5.14
N SER A 87 -4.83 -11.45 6.12
CA SER A 87 -4.43 -11.87 7.47
C SER A 87 -5.49 -12.75 8.14
N HIS A 88 -6.77 -12.61 7.75
CA HIS A 88 -7.84 -13.45 8.25
C HIS A 88 -7.61 -14.90 7.82
N ALA A 89 -7.56 -15.80 8.81
CA ALA A 89 -7.27 -17.21 8.64
C ALA A 89 -5.95 -17.50 7.88
N ALA A 90 -5.01 -16.55 7.84
CA ALA A 90 -3.76 -16.65 7.10
C ALA A 90 -3.95 -17.11 5.63
N SER A 91 -5.01 -16.64 4.98
CA SER A 91 -5.39 -17.07 3.64
C SER A 91 -4.65 -16.29 2.55
N GLN A 92 -4.18 -16.98 1.51
CA GLN A 92 -3.47 -16.35 0.41
C GLN A 92 -3.59 -17.13 -0.90
N PHE A 93 -3.48 -16.40 -1.99
CA PHE A 93 -3.32 -16.90 -3.35
C PHE A 93 -2.01 -16.36 -3.91
N ASN A 94 -1.10 -17.24 -4.30
CA ASN A 94 0.22 -16.88 -4.79
C ASN A 94 0.43 -17.41 -6.22
N LEU A 95 1.10 -16.62 -7.05
CA LEU A 95 1.40 -16.91 -8.45
C LEU A 95 2.88 -16.61 -8.75
N GLY A 96 3.45 -17.33 -9.72
CA GLY A 96 4.82 -17.09 -10.22
C GLY A 96 5.87 -17.93 -9.50
N ASN A 97 7.06 -17.35 -9.27
CA ASN A 97 8.14 -18.03 -8.56
C ASN A 97 7.81 -18.13 -7.06
N LEU A 98 7.38 -19.32 -6.65
CA LEU A 98 7.11 -19.69 -5.27
C LEU A 98 8.28 -20.54 -4.77
N SER A 99 9.42 -19.91 -4.50
CA SER A 99 10.52 -20.62 -3.85
C SER A 99 10.03 -21.11 -2.48
N GLN A 100 10.18 -22.40 -2.22
CA GLN A 100 9.80 -23.03 -0.95
C GLN A 100 10.65 -22.51 0.22
#